data_AF-D1JEP7-F1
#
_entry.id   AF-D1JEP7-F1
#
_cell.length_a   1.000
_cell.length_b   1.000
_cell.length_c   1.000
_cell.angle_alpha   90.00
_cell.angle_beta   90.00
_cell.angle_gamma   90.00
#
_symmetry.space_group_name_H-M   'P 1'
#
loop_
_entity.id
_entity.type
_entity.pdbx_description
1 polymer ?
#
loop_
_entity_poly.entity_id
_entity_poly.type
_entity_poly.pdbx_seq_one_letter_code
_entity_poly.pdbx_strand_id
1 'polypeptide(L)'
;MRRRRRRLILDEEEDPLGGVANLFDAAMVFAVALLIALVFSANVPELLNPSADITIVKNPGKENMQVIIKKGQEIKVMNMTEELAGGQGHKLGIAYRLETGEVIYVPENGTGRN
;
A
#
# COMPACT_ATOMS: atom_id res chain seq x y z
N MET A 1 -7.50 -83.88 -14.34
CA MET A 1 -6.63 -83.10 -13.43
C MET A 1 -6.60 -81.65 -13.88
N ARG A 2 -6.53 -80.72 -12.91
CA ARG A 2 -6.21 -79.28 -13.00
C ARG A 2 -7.22 -78.33 -13.67
N ARG A 3 -7.49 -77.15 -13.14
CA ARG A 3 -7.69 -76.64 -11.77
C ARG A 3 -8.39 -75.29 -12.03
N ARG A 4 -9.54 -75.07 -11.38
CA ARG A 4 -10.39 -73.88 -11.50
C ARG A 4 -9.60 -72.58 -11.31
N ARG A 5 -9.91 -71.59 -12.16
CA ARG A 5 -9.70 -70.16 -11.87
C ARG A 5 -10.30 -69.85 -10.50
N ARG A 6 -9.48 -69.40 -9.55
CA ARG A 6 -9.97 -68.74 -8.34
C ARG A 6 -9.75 -67.25 -8.51
N ARG A 7 -10.87 -66.54 -8.60
CA ARG A 7 -10.98 -65.12 -8.27
C ARG A 7 -10.33 -64.93 -6.90
N LEU A 8 -9.22 -64.22 -6.83
CA LEU A 8 -8.87 -63.46 -5.64
C LEU A 8 -9.45 -62.08 -5.87
N ILE A 9 -10.73 -61.95 -5.52
CA ILE A 9 -11.26 -60.69 -5.00
C ILE A 9 -10.71 -60.71 -3.57
N LEU A 10 -9.52 -60.15 -3.39
CA LEU A 10 -9.06 -59.74 -2.07
C LEU A 10 -9.35 -58.26 -2.02
N ASP A 11 -10.19 -57.90 -1.06
CA ASP A 11 -10.44 -56.53 -0.64
C ASP A 11 -9.10 -55.79 -0.57
N GLU A 12 -8.92 -54.82 -1.47
CA GLU A 12 -8.15 -53.63 -1.12
C GLU A 12 -8.98 -52.96 -0.02
N GLU A 13 -8.72 -53.33 1.24
CA GLU A 13 -9.09 -52.50 2.37
C GLU A 13 -8.41 -51.14 2.11
N GLU A 14 -9.13 -50.22 1.45
CA GLU A 14 -8.67 -48.86 1.22
C GLU A 14 -8.32 -48.29 2.60
N ASP A 15 -7.03 -48.17 2.89
CA ASP A 15 -6.54 -47.64 4.15
C ASP A 15 -7.13 -46.23 4.34
N PRO A 16 -8.06 -46.03 5.30
CA PRO A 16 -8.73 -44.77 5.47
C PRO A 16 -7.74 -43.65 5.83
N LEU A 17 -6.58 -43.97 6.43
CA LEU A 17 -5.51 -42.97 6.64
C LEU A 17 -4.90 -42.50 5.32
N GLY A 18 -4.80 -43.36 4.31
CA GLY A 18 -4.31 -42.98 2.98
C GLY A 18 -5.20 -41.95 2.29
N GLY A 19 -6.53 -42.12 2.39
CA GLY A 19 -7.51 -41.15 1.90
C GLY A 19 -7.45 -39.81 2.65
N VAL A 20 -7.32 -39.87 3.99
CA VAL A 20 -7.18 -38.67 4.83
C VAL A 20 -5.88 -37.91 4.53
N ALA A 21 -4.77 -38.61 4.31
CA ALA A 21 -3.48 -37.99 3.98
C ALA A 21 -3.54 -37.21 2.65
N ASN A 22 -4.21 -37.75 1.64
CA ASN A 22 -4.39 -37.08 0.34
C ASN A 22 -5.28 -35.82 0.47
N LEU A 23 -6.41 -35.93 1.17
CA LEU A 23 -7.28 -34.77 1.41
C LEU A 23 -6.57 -33.67 2.22
N PHE A 24 -5.74 -34.07 3.18
CA PHE A 24 -4.94 -33.13 3.97
C PHE A 24 -3.93 -32.38 3.10
N ASP A 25 -3.23 -33.08 2.20
CA ASP A 25 -2.30 -32.46 1.26
C ASP A 25 -3.01 -31.49 0.30
N ALA A 26 -4.15 -31.90 -0.27
CA ALA A 26 -4.99 -31.02 -1.08
C ALA A 26 -5.48 -29.79 -0.31
N ALA A 27 -5.85 -29.95 0.97
CA ALA A 27 -6.27 -28.85 1.84
C ALA A 27 -5.11 -27.89 2.14
N MET A 28 -3.88 -28.38 2.34
CA MET A 28 -2.71 -27.53 2.50
C MET A 28 -2.44 -26.68 1.26
N VAL A 29 -2.46 -27.29 0.06
CA VAL A 29 -2.30 -26.56 -1.21
C VAL A 29 -3.41 -25.51 -1.38
N PHE A 30 -4.64 -25.87 -1.05
CA PHE A 30 -5.78 -24.94 -1.08
C PHE A 30 -5.60 -23.76 -0.10
N ALA A 31 -5.14 -24.01 1.12
CA ALA A 31 -4.87 -22.97 2.11
C ALA A 31 -3.77 -22.01 1.66
N VAL A 32 -2.70 -22.52 1.05
CA VAL A 32 -1.63 -21.69 0.47
C VAL A 32 -2.17 -20.83 -0.67
N ALA A 33 -3.00 -21.40 -1.55
CA ALA A 33 -3.64 -20.65 -2.63
C ALA A 33 -4.54 -19.51 -2.09
N LEU A 34 -5.31 -19.77 -1.02
CA LEU A 34 -6.11 -18.74 -0.36
C LEU A 34 -5.25 -17.63 0.28
N LEU A 35 -4.10 -17.99 0.88
CA LEU A 35 -3.17 -17.00 1.42
C LEU A 35 -2.63 -16.09 0.32
N ILE A 36 -2.18 -16.68 -0.80
CA ILE A 36 -1.72 -15.93 -1.97
C ILE A 36 -2.83 -15.01 -2.50
N ALA A 37 -4.06 -15.52 -2.62
CA ALA A 37 -5.21 -14.74 -3.05
C ALA A 37 -5.53 -13.56 -2.11
N LEU A 38 -5.45 -13.76 -0.80
CA LEU A 38 -5.63 -12.69 0.20
C LEU A 38 -4.54 -11.61 0.08
N VAL A 39 -3.27 -12.00 -0.10
CA VAL A 39 -2.17 -11.07 -0.31
C VAL A 39 -2.39 -10.21 -1.55
N PHE A 40 -2.85 -10.81 -2.66
CA PHE A 40 -3.21 -10.08 -3.87
C PHE A 40 -4.46 -9.20 -3.69
N SER A 41 -5.49 -9.72 -3.03
CA SER A 41 -6.76 -9.00 -2.79
C SER A 41 -6.59 -7.76 -1.90
N ALA A 42 -5.58 -7.73 -1.04
CA ALA A 42 -5.36 -6.60 -0.14
C ALA A 42 -4.81 -5.34 -0.82
N ASN A 43 -4.63 -5.33 -2.16
CA ASN A 43 -4.02 -4.23 -2.93
C ASN A 43 -2.62 -3.80 -2.41
N VAL A 44 -1.99 -4.68 -1.62
CA VAL A 44 -0.63 -4.53 -1.12
C VAL A 44 0.46 -4.60 -2.21
N PRO A 45 0.26 -5.15 -3.44
CA PRO A 45 1.33 -5.21 -4.43
C PRO A 45 1.93 -3.85 -4.79
N GLU A 46 1.12 -2.80 -4.81
CA GLU A 46 1.58 -1.47 -5.20
C GLU A 46 2.43 -0.84 -4.10
N LEU A 47 2.02 -0.96 -2.83
CA LEU A 47 2.81 -0.50 -1.68
C LEU A 47 4.15 -1.24 -1.52
N LEU A 48 4.19 -2.53 -1.88
CA LEU A 48 5.40 -3.36 -1.83
C LEU A 48 6.29 -3.24 -3.06
N ASN A 49 5.77 -2.74 -4.19
CA ASN A 49 6.57 -2.52 -5.39
C ASN A 49 7.51 -1.31 -5.15
N PRO A 50 8.83 -1.52 -5.10
CA PRO A 50 9.79 -0.43 -4.89
C PRO A 50 9.75 0.61 -6.01
N SER A 51 9.29 0.22 -7.20
CA SER A 51 9.27 1.03 -8.42
C SER A 51 7.89 1.62 -8.73
N ALA A 52 6.87 1.35 -7.92
CA ALA A 52 5.54 1.92 -8.14
C ALA A 52 5.46 3.36 -7.64
N ASP A 53 4.84 4.21 -8.45
CA ASP A 53 4.48 5.58 -8.08
C ASP A 53 3.11 5.57 -7.40
N ILE A 54 3.04 6.02 -6.15
CA ILE A 54 1.84 5.92 -5.31
C ILE A 54 1.54 7.27 -4.67
N THR A 55 0.27 7.66 -4.67
CA THR A 55 -0.23 8.80 -3.91
C THR A 55 -1.21 8.32 -2.85
N ILE A 56 -0.91 8.57 -1.58
CA ILE A 56 -1.74 8.22 -0.44
C ILE A 56 -2.29 9.49 0.17
N VAL A 57 -3.62 9.61 0.24
CA VAL A 57 -4.31 10.71 0.92
C VAL A 57 -4.86 10.20 2.25
N LYS A 58 -4.30 10.67 3.36
CA LYS A 58 -4.79 10.38 4.71
C LYS A 58 -5.76 11.46 5.16
N ASN A 59 -6.86 11.04 5.80
CA ASN A 59 -7.89 11.93 6.37
C ASN A 59 -8.41 13.00 5.39
N PRO A 60 -8.88 12.62 4.19
CA PRO A 60 -9.38 13.59 3.22
C PRO A 60 -10.48 14.46 3.82
N GLY A 61 -10.37 15.78 3.64
CA GLY A 61 -11.36 16.75 4.10
C GLY A 61 -11.33 17.07 5.60
N LYS A 62 -10.33 16.58 6.36
CA LYS A 62 -10.13 16.92 7.78
C LYS A 62 -8.93 17.85 7.96
N GLU A 63 -8.87 18.55 9.09
CA GLU A 63 -7.77 19.46 9.45
C GLU A 63 -6.39 18.77 9.45
N ASN A 64 -6.34 17.47 9.74
CA ASN A 64 -5.11 16.68 9.76
C ASN A 64 -4.88 15.89 8.45
N MET A 65 -5.30 16.44 7.32
CA MET A 65 -5.11 15.82 6.01
C MET A 65 -3.62 15.82 5.62
N GLN A 66 -3.16 14.67 5.12
CA GLN A 66 -1.78 14.50 4.66
C GLN A 66 -1.77 13.79 3.31
N VAL A 67 -1.00 14.32 2.37
CA VAL A 67 -0.74 13.71 1.07
C VAL A 67 0.69 13.19 1.04
N ILE A 68 0.86 11.88 0.88
CA ILE A 68 2.15 11.21 0.76
C ILE A 68 2.30 10.76 -0.69
N ILE A 69 3.33 11.27 -1.38
CA ILE A 69 3.67 10.89 -2.75
C ILE A 69 4.98 10.11 -2.71
N LYS A 70 4.93 8.86 -3.16
CA LYS A 70 6.11 8.01 -3.37
C LYS A 70 6.36 7.92 -4.86
N LYS A 71 7.55 8.31 -5.32
CA LYS A 71 8.02 8.08 -6.70
C LYS A 71 9.32 7.29 -6.66
N GLY A 72 9.24 5.98 -6.95
CA GLY A 72 10.35 5.06 -6.70
C GLY A 72 10.84 5.12 -5.24
N GLN A 73 12.06 5.64 -5.03
CA GLN A 73 12.67 5.82 -3.70
C GLN A 73 12.42 7.21 -3.08
N GLU A 74 11.93 8.18 -3.85
CA GLU A 74 11.66 9.53 -3.34
C GLU A 74 10.29 9.56 -2.63
N ILE A 75 10.26 10.04 -1.38
CA ILE A 75 9.04 10.19 -0.59
C ILE A 75 8.84 11.67 -0.26
N LYS A 76 7.72 12.25 -0.71
CA LYS A 76 7.27 13.60 -0.36
C LYS A 76 6.04 13.53 0.52
N VAL A 77 6.07 14.26 1.63
CA VAL A 77 4.96 14.37 2.58
C VAL A 77 4.49 15.81 2.62
N MET A 78 3.23 16.05 2.25
CA MET A 78 2.60 17.36 2.30
C MET A 78 1.51 17.33 3.37
N ASN A 79 1.66 18.18 4.39
CA ASN A 79 0.62 18.40 5.38
C ASN A 79 -0.24 19.57 4.91
N MET A 80 -1.57 19.39 4.85
CA MET A 80 -2.47 20.54 4.70
C MET A 80 -2.60 21.19 6.08
N THR A 81 -1.71 22.14 6.38
CA THR A 81 -1.92 23.08 7.48
C THR A 81 -2.79 24.24 6.99
N GLU A 82 -3.57 24.86 7.87
CA GLU A 82 -4.28 26.10 7.55
C GLU A 82 -3.32 27.25 7.14
N GLU A 83 -2.04 27.14 7.53
CA GLU A 83 -0.98 27.97 6.98
C GLU A 83 -0.63 27.53 5.55
N LEU A 84 -1.12 28.30 4.58
CA LEU A 84 -0.72 28.32 3.18
C LEU A 84 0.76 28.76 2.99
N ALA A 85 1.72 28.09 3.65
CA ALA A 85 3.17 28.29 3.43
C ALA A 85 4.05 27.22 4.13
N GLY A 86 3.68 25.94 4.07
CA GLY A 86 4.46 24.87 4.69
C GLY A 86 5.52 24.24 3.78
N GLY A 87 6.68 24.87 3.63
CA GLY A 87 7.87 24.29 2.98
C GLY A 87 9.15 24.68 3.72
N GLN A 88 10.26 23.95 3.51
CA GLN A 88 11.58 24.45 3.94
C GLN A 88 11.95 25.65 3.05
N GLY A 89 11.80 26.86 3.58
CA GLY A 89 12.11 28.10 2.90
C GLY A 89 12.38 29.21 3.90
N HIS A 90 13.10 30.24 3.47
CA HIS A 90 13.30 31.43 4.29
C HIS A 90 12.22 32.44 3.93
N LYS A 91 11.60 33.05 4.95
CA LYS A 91 10.69 34.18 4.74
C LYS A 91 11.46 35.29 4.02
N LEU A 92 10.99 35.65 2.83
CA LEU A 92 11.64 36.70 2.04
C LEU A 92 11.10 38.09 2.40
N GLY A 93 9.83 38.19 2.81
CA GLY A 93 9.14 39.45 3.08
C GLY A 93 7.63 39.30 3.29
N ILE A 94 6.91 40.42 3.36
CA ILE A 94 5.44 40.51 3.45
C ILE A 94 4.91 41.23 2.21
N ALA A 95 3.82 40.76 1.60
CA ALA A 95 3.16 41.46 0.50
C ALA A 95 1.82 42.06 0.95
N TYR A 96 1.59 43.33 0.64
CA TYR A 96 0.34 44.05 0.86
C TYR A 96 -0.35 44.31 -0.48
N ARG A 97 -1.68 44.19 -0.51
CA ARG A 97 -2.50 44.66 -1.64
C ARG A 97 -3.19 45.95 -1.24
N LEU A 98 -2.99 47.00 -2.03
CA LEU A 98 -3.64 48.30 -1.83
C LEU A 98 -5.07 48.28 -2.37
N GLU A 99 -5.87 49.26 -1.95
CA GLU A 99 -7.22 49.49 -2.50
C GLU A 99 -7.20 49.76 -4.01
N THR A 100 -6.09 50.32 -4.53
CA THR A 100 -5.84 50.53 -5.97
C THR A 100 -5.63 49.22 -6.74
N GLY A 101 -5.45 48.10 -6.06
CA GLY A 101 -5.09 46.80 -6.63
C GLY A 101 -3.59 46.57 -6.80
N GLU A 102 -2.76 47.57 -6.51
CA GLU A 102 -1.30 47.43 -6.52
C GLU A 102 -0.82 46.49 -5.41
N VAL A 103 0.24 45.73 -5.69
CA VAL A 103 0.87 44.81 -4.73
C VAL A 103 2.23 45.37 -4.31
N ILE A 104 2.38 45.70 -3.04
CA ILE A 104 3.64 46.16 -2.43
C ILE A 104 4.30 44.97 -1.73
N TYR A 105 5.53 44.66 -2.12
CA TYR A 105 6.37 43.67 -1.44
C TYR A 105 7.39 44.36 -0.51
N VAL A 106 7.43 43.94 0.75
CA VAL A 106 8.35 44.44 1.78
C VAL A 106 9.31 43.32 2.19
N PRO A 107 10.58 43.35 1.76
CA PRO A 107 11.57 42.34 2.15
C PRO A 107 11.92 42.46 3.63
N GLU A 108 12.16 41.33 4.31
CA GLU A 108 12.48 41.29 5.75
C GLU A 108 13.81 42.00 6.09
N ASN A 109 14.73 42.08 5.12
CA ASN A 109 16.03 42.76 5.25
C ASN A 109 16.00 44.24 4.81
N GLY A 110 14.83 44.81 4.52
CA GLY A 110 14.69 46.18 4.00
C GLY A 110 14.78 47.30 5.04
N THR A 111 14.81 46.98 6.34
CA THR A 111 14.87 47.96 7.42
C THR A 111 16.26 48.00 8.07
N GLY A 112 17.14 48.85 7.54
CA GLY A 112 18.18 49.53 8.33
C GLY A 112 19.61 49.00 8.24
N ARG A 113 20.37 49.50 7.26
CA ARG A 113 21.76 49.99 7.48
C ARG A 113 21.96 51.27 6.65
N ASN A 114 21.61 52.40 7.25
CA ASN A 114 22.32 53.67 7.04
C ASN A 114 22.98 54.01 8.37
#